data_AF-A0A1V9RYU0-F1
#
_entry.id   AF-A0A1V9RYU0-F1
#
_cell.length_a   1.000
_cell.length_b   1.000
_cell.length_c   1.000
_cell.angle_alpha   90.00
_cell.angle_beta   90.00
_cell.angle_gamma   90.00
#
_symmetry.space_group_name_H-M   'P 1'
#
loop_
_entity.id
_entity.type
_entity.pdbx_description
1 polymer ?
#
loop_
_entity_poly.entity_id
_entity_poly.type
_entity_poly.pdbx_seq_one_letter_code
_entity_poly.pdbx_strand_id
1 'polypeptide(L)'
;MALTPLDIHNKEFHVKLRGYDQDEVNDFLDQIIKDYENTLKENDRLADSLQQNKEKLKYFNDLKDSLNQSIIVAQEAADKVKANSQKEAEIINHEAQKQGQDIIDQANAKAKHIIDEASRKAKKIAIETDDLRKQARIFRQRLQVMMESQLEVIKGSDWDEILKQGDVSSFEEIQDAIRHDDSLDNFGQNEVQSDASSDGAEVIVPGQIDAPADVVTQDVPEQPQEESVSQPTNETVVIFPDDDQPQGKHFAPED
;
A
#
# COMPACT_ATOMS: atom_id res chain seq x y z
N MET A 1 20.33 -84.67 -2.46
CA MET A 1 21.41 -85.43 -1.78
C MET A 1 21.17 -86.92 -1.99
N ALA A 2 22.22 -87.76 -1.93
CA ALA A 2 22.15 -89.17 -2.32
C ALA A 2 21.80 -90.15 -1.17
N LEU A 3 21.81 -89.71 0.09
CA LEU A 3 21.43 -90.51 1.27
C LEU A 3 20.73 -89.62 2.31
N THR A 4 19.68 -90.13 2.92
CA THR A 4 18.94 -89.54 4.05
C THR A 4 19.33 -90.20 5.37
N PRO A 5 19.07 -89.59 6.54
CA PRO A 5 19.29 -90.24 7.83
C PRO A 5 18.57 -91.61 7.92
N LEU A 6 17.38 -91.71 7.32
CA LEU A 6 16.60 -92.94 7.22
C LEU A 6 17.29 -94.00 6.34
N ASP A 7 17.96 -93.58 5.27
CA ASP A 7 18.73 -94.49 4.40
C ASP A 7 19.98 -95.05 5.10
N ILE A 8 20.55 -94.29 6.05
CA ILE A 8 21.69 -94.72 6.86
C ILE A 8 21.21 -95.73 7.93
N HIS A 9 20.07 -95.47 8.58
CA HIS A 9 19.48 -96.36 9.57
C HIS A 9 19.06 -97.72 8.97
N ASN A 10 18.47 -97.71 7.77
CA ASN A 10 17.98 -98.93 7.12
C ASN A 10 19.07 -99.69 6.33
N LYS A 11 20.35 -99.30 6.48
CA LYS A 11 21.44 -99.88 5.70
C LYS A 11 21.92 -101.20 6.31
N GLU A 12 21.69 -102.29 5.61
CA GLU A 12 22.25 -103.60 5.97
C GLU A 12 23.62 -103.85 5.31
N PHE A 13 24.55 -104.43 6.08
CA PHE A 13 25.89 -104.80 5.63
C PHE A 13 26.09 -106.32 5.67
N HIS A 14 26.81 -106.87 4.69
CA HIS A 14 27.14 -108.30 4.65
C HIS A 14 28.27 -108.66 5.62
N VAL A 15 28.10 -109.72 6.41
CA VAL A 15 29.09 -110.22 7.38
C VAL A 15 30.17 -111.07 6.70
N LYS A 16 31.44 -110.88 7.07
CA LYS A 16 32.61 -111.68 6.61
C LYS A 16 33.47 -112.10 7.81
N LEU A 17 34.22 -113.22 7.70
CA LEU A 17 34.98 -113.88 8.78
C LEU A 17 36.06 -113.00 9.48
N ARG A 18 36.33 -111.79 8.98
CA ARG A 18 37.19 -110.75 9.57
C ARG A 18 36.58 -109.37 9.30
N GLY A 19 35.33 -109.18 9.68
CA GLY A 19 34.59 -107.92 9.55
C GLY A 19 34.80 -106.99 10.76
N TYR A 20 34.27 -105.77 10.65
CA TYR A 20 34.12 -104.88 11.79
C TYR A 20 33.10 -105.43 12.79
N ASP A 21 33.24 -105.05 14.05
CA ASP A 21 32.24 -105.35 15.07
C ASP A 21 30.92 -104.64 14.72
N GLN A 22 29.82 -105.38 14.72
CA GLN A 22 28.53 -104.87 14.32
C GLN A 22 27.97 -103.86 15.34
N ASP A 23 28.23 -104.08 16.63
CA ASP A 23 27.73 -103.22 17.70
C ASP A 23 28.47 -101.87 17.70
N GLU A 24 29.80 -101.88 17.56
CA GLU A 24 30.59 -100.64 17.44
C GLU A 24 30.22 -99.82 16.17
N VAL A 25 29.96 -100.50 15.05
CA VAL A 25 29.54 -99.84 13.80
C VAL A 25 28.14 -99.23 13.95
N ASN A 26 27.20 -99.94 14.58
CA ASN A 26 25.85 -99.42 14.82
C ASN A 26 25.88 -98.19 15.75
N ASP A 27 26.63 -98.23 16.84
CA ASP A 27 26.80 -97.08 17.75
C ASP A 27 27.37 -95.86 17.02
N PHE A 28 28.33 -96.07 16.11
CA PHE A 28 28.91 -95.01 15.29
C PHE A 28 27.91 -94.48 14.24
N LEU A 29 27.14 -95.36 13.60
CA LEU A 29 26.09 -94.96 12.65
C LEU A 29 24.97 -94.17 13.33
N ASP A 30 24.59 -94.51 14.56
CA ASP A 30 23.62 -93.73 15.36
C ASP A 30 24.11 -92.31 15.63
N GLN A 31 25.41 -92.15 15.89
CA GLN A 31 26.01 -90.83 16.05
C GLN A 31 26.03 -90.05 14.72
N ILE A 32 26.37 -90.70 13.61
CA ILE A 32 26.30 -90.09 12.27
C ILE A 32 24.88 -89.67 11.92
N ILE A 33 23.87 -90.50 12.20
CA ILE A 33 22.46 -90.20 11.94
C ILE A 33 22.05 -88.92 12.67
N LYS A 34 22.38 -88.81 13.97
CA LYS A 34 22.10 -87.60 14.77
C LYS A 34 22.79 -86.36 14.23
N ASP A 35 24.07 -86.45 13.90
CA ASP A 35 24.84 -85.31 13.37
C ASP A 35 24.34 -84.90 11.98
N TYR A 36 23.93 -85.86 11.16
CA TYR A 36 23.38 -85.61 9.83
C TYR A 36 21.99 -84.96 9.90
N GLU A 37 21.12 -85.41 10.81
CA GLU A 37 19.84 -84.74 11.10
C GLU A 37 20.03 -83.30 11.59
N ASN A 38 20.98 -83.09 12.51
CA ASN A 38 21.29 -81.74 13.01
C ASN A 38 21.81 -80.84 11.89
N THR A 39 22.67 -81.37 11.01
CA THR A 39 23.20 -80.65 9.86
C THR A 39 22.10 -80.28 8.86
N LEU A 40 21.16 -81.19 8.58
CA LEU A 40 20.02 -80.91 7.69
C LEU A 40 19.12 -79.82 8.28
N LYS A 41 18.77 -79.90 9.56
CA LYS A 41 17.98 -78.86 10.24
C LYS A 41 18.65 -77.49 10.22
N GLU A 42 19.97 -77.44 10.44
CA GLU A 42 20.70 -76.17 10.38
C GLU A 42 20.80 -75.66 8.93
N ASN A 43 20.92 -76.54 7.93
CA ASN A 43 20.89 -76.16 6.52
C ASN A 43 19.55 -75.52 6.15
N ASP A 44 18.44 -76.14 6.53
CA ASP A 44 17.09 -75.61 6.29
C ASP A 44 16.91 -74.26 6.99
N ARG A 45 17.33 -74.15 8.25
CA ARG A 45 17.29 -72.88 9.01
C ARG A 45 18.13 -71.78 8.36
N LEU A 46 19.32 -72.11 7.88
CA LEU A 46 20.19 -71.18 7.17
C LEU A 46 19.59 -70.78 5.82
N ALA A 47 18.97 -71.71 5.10
CA ALA A 47 18.29 -71.45 3.84
C ALA A 47 17.11 -70.50 4.03
N ASP A 48 16.28 -70.72 5.06
CA ASP A 48 15.18 -69.84 5.44
C ASP A 48 15.68 -68.44 5.81
N SER A 49 16.73 -68.35 6.64
CA SER A 49 17.32 -67.06 7.04
C SER A 49 17.90 -66.32 5.83
N LEU A 50 18.56 -67.03 4.93
CA LEU A 50 19.13 -66.48 3.70
C LEU A 50 18.02 -65.97 2.78
N GLN A 51 16.91 -66.69 2.66
CA GLN A 51 15.75 -66.25 1.89
C GLN A 51 15.13 -64.98 2.51
N GLN A 52 14.89 -64.95 3.81
CA GLN A 52 14.38 -63.76 4.50
C GLN A 52 15.30 -62.55 4.34
N ASN A 53 16.62 -62.75 4.42
CA ASN A 53 17.58 -61.66 4.23
C ASN A 53 17.61 -61.16 2.78
N LYS A 54 17.48 -62.06 1.80
CA LYS A 54 17.36 -61.67 0.38
C LYS A 54 16.10 -60.85 0.13
N GLU A 55 14.97 -61.22 0.72
CA GLU A 55 13.71 -60.47 0.61
C GLU A 55 13.83 -59.08 1.23
N LYS A 56 14.41 -58.97 2.44
CA LYS A 56 14.71 -57.67 3.07
C LYS A 56 15.64 -56.83 2.20
N LEU A 57 16.70 -57.42 1.64
CA LEU A 57 17.63 -56.72 0.78
C LEU A 57 16.93 -56.19 -0.48
N LYS A 58 16.04 -56.98 -1.08
CA LYS A 58 15.23 -56.53 -2.21
C LYS A 58 14.36 -55.34 -1.82
N TYR A 59 13.63 -55.42 -0.70
CA TYR A 59 12.82 -54.33 -0.19
C TYR A 59 13.65 -53.04 0.02
N PHE A 60 14.83 -53.15 0.62
CA PHE A 60 15.71 -51.99 0.81
C PHE A 60 16.23 -51.40 -0.50
N ASN A 61 16.52 -52.23 -1.51
CA ASN A 61 16.90 -51.72 -2.83
C ASN A 61 15.73 -50.99 -3.51
N ASP A 62 14.54 -51.58 -3.50
CA ASP A 62 13.33 -50.97 -4.07
C ASP A 62 13.01 -49.63 -3.36
N LEU A 63 13.16 -49.60 -2.03
CA LEU A 63 13.02 -48.37 -1.24
C LEU A 63 14.06 -47.32 -1.59
N LYS A 64 15.34 -47.72 -1.74
CA LYS A 64 16.44 -46.84 -2.14
C LYS A 64 16.16 -46.21 -3.51
N ASP A 65 15.70 -47.00 -4.47
CA ASP A 65 15.43 -46.54 -5.82
C ASP A 65 14.21 -45.59 -5.86
N SER A 66 13.16 -45.91 -5.10
CA SER A 66 12.00 -45.01 -4.91
C SER A 66 12.39 -43.70 -4.22
N LEU A 67 13.25 -43.75 -3.20
CA LEU A 67 13.74 -42.56 -2.51
C LEU A 67 14.58 -41.69 -3.45
N ASN A 68 15.50 -42.29 -4.20
CA ASN A 68 16.31 -41.56 -5.19
C ASN A 68 15.43 -40.88 -6.24
N GLN A 69 14.41 -41.59 -6.76
CA GLN A 69 13.47 -41.01 -7.71
C GLN A 69 12.70 -39.84 -7.09
N SER A 70 12.27 -39.97 -5.82
CA SER A 70 11.56 -38.92 -5.10
C SER A 70 12.44 -37.68 -4.90
N ILE A 71 13.74 -37.87 -4.58
CA ILE A 71 14.70 -36.77 -4.46
C ILE A 71 14.88 -36.05 -5.79
N ILE A 72 15.01 -36.78 -6.89
CA ILE A 72 15.16 -36.18 -8.23
C ILE A 72 13.92 -35.35 -8.58
N VAL A 73 12.72 -35.89 -8.38
CA VAL A 73 11.46 -35.16 -8.64
C VAL A 73 11.35 -33.92 -7.75
N ALA A 74 11.74 -34.03 -6.47
CA ALA A 74 11.75 -32.89 -5.56
C ALA A 74 12.75 -31.80 -5.99
N GLN A 75 13.95 -32.19 -6.46
CA GLN A 75 14.95 -31.27 -7.00
C GLN A 75 14.44 -30.58 -8.27
N GLU A 76 13.88 -31.32 -9.23
CA GLU A 76 13.29 -30.75 -10.45
C GLU A 76 12.14 -29.80 -10.12
N ALA A 77 11.29 -30.15 -9.15
CA ALA A 77 10.21 -29.29 -8.69
C ALA A 77 10.75 -28.01 -8.04
N ALA A 78 11.77 -28.11 -7.19
CA ALA A 78 12.43 -26.97 -6.56
C ALA A 78 13.08 -26.05 -7.60
N ASP A 79 13.80 -26.62 -8.58
CA ASP A 79 14.43 -25.86 -9.67
C ASP A 79 13.38 -25.18 -10.55
N LYS A 80 12.27 -25.86 -10.84
CA LYS A 80 11.16 -25.29 -11.60
C LYS A 80 10.50 -24.13 -10.85
N VAL A 81 10.26 -24.27 -9.55
CA VAL A 81 9.73 -23.18 -8.71
C VAL A 81 10.71 -22.02 -8.72
N LYS A 82 12.00 -22.26 -8.48
CA LYS A 82 13.04 -21.23 -8.50
C LYS A 82 13.10 -20.47 -9.83
N ALA A 83 13.10 -21.20 -10.95
CA ALA A 83 13.14 -20.59 -12.28
C ALA A 83 11.88 -19.78 -12.60
N ASN A 84 10.71 -20.27 -12.19
CA ASN A 84 9.45 -19.54 -12.37
C ASN A 84 9.41 -18.28 -11.50
N SER A 85 9.76 -18.39 -10.21
CA SER A 85 9.82 -17.24 -9.30
C SER A 85 10.84 -16.19 -9.76
N GLN A 86 11.97 -16.60 -10.34
CA GLN A 86 12.93 -15.65 -10.92
C GLN A 86 12.34 -14.89 -12.11
N LYS A 87 11.69 -15.58 -13.05
CA LYS A 87 11.01 -14.92 -14.19
C LYS A 87 9.89 -13.99 -13.72
N GLU A 88 9.10 -14.42 -12.75
CA GLU A 88 8.01 -13.62 -12.20
C GLU A 88 8.56 -12.38 -11.49
N ALA A 89 9.64 -12.52 -10.70
CA ALA A 89 10.31 -11.40 -10.08
C ALA A 89 10.89 -10.41 -11.10
N GLU A 90 11.46 -10.89 -12.21
CA GLU A 90 11.93 -10.05 -13.32
C GLU A 90 10.78 -9.27 -13.96
N ILE A 91 9.65 -9.93 -14.22
CA ILE A 91 8.45 -9.29 -14.78
C ILE A 91 7.92 -8.22 -13.82
N ILE A 92 7.77 -8.55 -12.54
CA ILE A 92 7.30 -7.60 -11.51
C ILE A 92 8.25 -6.40 -11.41
N ASN A 93 9.56 -6.62 -11.39
CA ASN A 93 10.54 -5.54 -11.35
C ASN A 93 10.43 -4.65 -12.59
N HIS A 94 10.32 -5.24 -13.78
CA HIS A 94 10.20 -4.49 -15.01
C HIS A 94 8.89 -3.69 -15.07
N GLU A 95 7.78 -4.30 -14.65
CA GLU A 95 6.49 -3.64 -14.58
C GLU A 95 6.48 -2.50 -13.56
N ALA A 96 7.03 -2.73 -12.37
CA ALA A 96 7.17 -1.70 -11.33
C ALA A 96 8.05 -0.54 -11.80
N GLN A 97 9.15 -0.83 -12.50
CA GLN A 97 10.00 0.20 -13.12
C GLN A 97 9.24 1.01 -14.16
N LYS A 98 8.48 0.35 -15.03
CA LYS A 98 7.66 1.03 -16.04
C LYS A 98 6.59 1.90 -15.40
N GLN A 99 5.83 1.37 -14.44
CA GLN A 99 4.82 2.14 -13.71
C GLN A 99 5.45 3.33 -12.97
N GLY A 100 6.62 3.14 -12.35
CA GLY A 100 7.37 4.22 -11.71
C GLY A 100 7.77 5.31 -12.70
N GLN A 101 8.27 4.93 -13.88
CA GLN A 101 8.62 5.86 -14.94
C GLN A 101 7.38 6.62 -15.44
N ASP A 102 6.27 5.92 -15.67
CA ASP A 102 5.01 6.53 -16.11
C ASP A 102 4.49 7.55 -15.08
N ILE A 103 4.59 7.26 -13.78
CA ILE A 103 4.22 8.18 -12.69
C ILE A 103 5.11 9.42 -12.72
N ILE A 104 6.43 9.25 -12.88
CA ILE A 104 7.38 10.36 -12.97
C ILE A 104 7.08 11.24 -14.17
N ASP A 105 6.79 10.64 -15.33
CA ASP A 105 6.48 11.38 -16.55
C ASP A 105 5.17 12.16 -16.42
N GLN A 106 4.13 11.55 -15.82
CA GLN A 106 2.88 12.24 -15.51
C GLN A 106 3.08 13.38 -14.49
N ALA A 107 3.88 13.17 -13.45
CA ALA A 107 4.19 14.18 -12.46
C ALA A 107 4.94 15.37 -13.10
N ASN A 108 5.93 15.09 -13.95
CA ASN A 108 6.66 16.10 -14.70
C ASN A 108 5.76 16.88 -15.66
N ALA A 109 4.84 16.21 -16.35
CA ALA A 109 3.88 16.86 -17.23
C ALA A 109 2.94 17.80 -16.44
N LYS A 110 2.40 17.34 -15.31
CA LYS A 110 1.58 18.17 -14.41
C LYS A 110 2.36 19.36 -13.84
N ALA A 111 3.60 19.15 -13.42
CA ALA A 111 4.46 20.21 -12.92
C ALA A 111 4.71 21.30 -13.98
N LYS A 112 5.04 20.89 -15.22
CA LYS A 112 5.18 21.83 -16.35
C LYS A 112 3.90 22.60 -16.60
N HIS A 113 2.74 21.92 -16.60
CA HIS A 113 1.45 22.58 -16.78
C HIS A 113 1.17 23.63 -15.70
N ILE A 114 1.43 23.31 -14.42
CA ILE A 114 1.26 24.25 -13.31
C ILE A 114 2.19 25.46 -13.47
N ILE A 115 3.44 25.25 -13.84
CA ILE A 115 4.42 26.32 -14.07
C ILE A 115 3.96 27.23 -15.23
N ASP A 116 3.49 26.64 -16.33
CA ASP A 116 2.99 27.39 -17.49
C ASP A 116 1.75 28.22 -17.11
N GLU A 117 0.81 27.63 -16.39
CA GLU A 117 -0.40 28.32 -15.93
C GLU A 117 -0.06 29.46 -14.96
N ALA A 118 0.82 29.21 -13.98
CA ALA A 118 1.30 30.21 -13.05
C ALA A 118 2.02 31.36 -13.78
N SER A 119 2.85 31.04 -14.77
CA SER A 119 3.54 32.04 -15.60
C SER A 119 2.57 32.89 -16.41
N ARG A 120 1.52 32.29 -16.98
CA ARG A 120 0.47 33.03 -17.69
C ARG A 120 -0.31 33.95 -16.76
N LYS A 121 -0.70 33.47 -15.56
CA LYS A 121 -1.39 34.28 -14.55
C LYS A 121 -0.51 35.44 -14.07
N ALA A 122 0.77 35.18 -13.79
CA ALA A 122 1.72 36.21 -13.39
C ALA A 122 1.87 37.29 -14.47
N LYS A 123 1.99 36.89 -15.75
CA LYS A 123 2.04 37.84 -16.87
C LYS A 123 0.76 38.67 -16.98
N LYS A 124 -0.42 38.04 -16.83
CA LYS A 124 -1.70 38.74 -16.84
C LYS A 124 -1.80 39.78 -15.72
N ILE A 125 -1.50 39.38 -14.48
CA ILE A 125 -1.51 40.29 -13.32
C ILE A 125 -0.52 41.44 -13.52
N ALA A 126 0.67 41.17 -14.08
CA ALA A 126 1.65 42.22 -14.36
C ALA A 126 1.12 43.25 -15.38
N ILE A 127 0.43 42.80 -16.43
CA ILE A 127 -0.21 43.67 -17.42
C ILE A 127 -1.35 44.49 -16.78
N GLU A 128 -2.23 43.84 -16.01
CA GLU A 128 -3.34 44.51 -15.31
C GLU A 128 -2.83 45.55 -14.31
N THR A 129 -1.73 45.25 -13.60
CA THR A 129 -1.09 46.19 -12.68
C THR A 129 -0.51 47.40 -13.41
N ASP A 130 0.12 47.21 -14.57
CA ASP A 130 0.63 48.31 -15.39
C ASP A 130 -0.51 49.18 -15.94
N ASP A 131 -1.60 48.57 -16.40
CA ASP A 131 -2.77 49.30 -16.86
C ASP A 131 -3.42 50.11 -15.73
N LEU A 132 -3.63 49.50 -14.56
CA LEU A 132 -4.16 50.20 -13.39
C LEU A 132 -3.28 51.38 -12.98
N ARG A 133 -1.94 51.24 -13.03
CA ARG A 133 -1.01 52.36 -12.78
C ARG A 133 -1.16 53.47 -13.80
N LYS A 134 -1.34 53.16 -15.08
CA LYS A 134 -1.63 54.15 -16.13
C LYS A 134 -2.96 54.86 -15.87
N GLN A 135 -4.02 54.11 -15.56
CA GLN A 135 -5.32 54.67 -15.22
C GLN A 135 -5.24 55.59 -14.00
N ALA A 136 -4.55 55.18 -12.93
CA ALA A 136 -4.33 56.00 -11.75
C ALA A 136 -3.56 57.29 -12.05
N ARG A 137 -2.53 57.23 -12.91
CA ARG A 137 -1.78 58.41 -13.35
C ARG A 137 -2.67 59.39 -14.14
N ILE A 138 -3.49 58.88 -15.06
CA ILE A 138 -4.44 59.70 -15.84
C ILE A 138 -5.51 60.30 -14.93
N PHE A 139 -6.08 59.51 -14.01
CA PHE A 139 -7.06 59.98 -13.04
C PHE A 139 -6.49 61.10 -12.17
N ARG A 140 -5.26 60.93 -11.66
CA ARG A 140 -4.55 61.97 -10.90
C ARG A 140 -4.41 63.26 -11.71
N GLN A 141 -4.00 63.18 -12.98
CA GLN A 141 -3.89 64.36 -13.85
C GLN A 141 -5.24 65.04 -14.06
N ARG A 142 -6.31 64.27 -14.31
CA ARG A 142 -7.67 64.82 -14.47
C ARG A 142 -8.17 65.48 -13.19
N LEU A 143 -7.95 64.86 -12.04
CA LEU A 143 -8.30 65.41 -10.74
C LEU A 143 -7.56 66.72 -10.46
N GLN A 144 -6.25 66.76 -10.76
CA GLN A 144 -5.45 67.98 -10.62
C GLN A 144 -6.01 69.11 -11.48
N VAL A 145 -6.26 68.87 -12.77
CA VAL A 145 -6.85 69.89 -13.67
C VAL A 145 -8.24 70.32 -13.19
N MET A 146 -9.07 69.39 -12.72
CA MET A 146 -10.37 69.72 -12.15
C MET A 146 -10.23 70.61 -10.92
N MET A 147 -9.34 70.28 -9.97
CA MET A 147 -9.11 71.11 -8.79
C MET A 147 -8.48 72.46 -9.13
N GLU A 148 -7.57 72.53 -10.11
CA GLU A 148 -7.02 73.78 -10.62
C GLU A 148 -8.12 74.66 -11.21
N SER A 149 -9.05 74.10 -12.01
CA SER A 149 -10.20 74.85 -12.52
C SER A 149 -11.14 75.33 -11.41
N GLN A 150 -11.39 74.51 -10.38
CA GLN A 150 -12.24 74.89 -9.24
C GLN A 150 -11.57 75.97 -8.38
N LEU A 151 -10.24 75.88 -8.18
CA LEU A 151 -9.46 76.91 -7.52
C LEU A 151 -9.44 78.21 -8.33
N GLU A 152 -9.36 78.14 -9.65
CA GLU A 152 -9.43 79.31 -10.52
C GLU A 152 -10.81 79.98 -10.41
N VAL A 153 -11.90 79.21 -10.40
CA VAL A 153 -13.25 79.74 -10.17
C VAL A 153 -13.35 80.45 -8.82
N ILE A 154 -12.79 79.86 -7.74
CA ILE A 154 -12.81 80.48 -6.40
C ILE A 154 -11.93 81.73 -6.32
N LYS A 155 -10.79 81.74 -7.04
CA LYS A 155 -9.86 82.88 -7.09
C LYS A 155 -10.28 83.95 -8.09
N GLY A 156 -11.24 83.64 -8.97
CA GLY A 156 -11.78 84.55 -9.96
C GLY A 156 -12.45 85.74 -9.31
N SER A 157 -12.28 86.92 -9.92
CA SER A 157 -12.86 88.19 -9.48
C SER A 157 -14.38 88.19 -9.37
N ASP A 158 -15.05 87.19 -9.93
CA ASP A 158 -16.50 87.00 -9.85
C ASP A 158 -16.97 86.84 -8.40
N TRP A 159 -16.19 86.18 -7.54
CA TRP A 159 -16.49 86.10 -6.10
C TRP A 159 -16.24 87.43 -5.39
N ASP A 160 -15.21 88.19 -5.77
CA ASP A 160 -14.97 89.54 -5.24
C ASP A 160 -16.09 90.52 -5.62
N GLU A 161 -16.73 90.32 -6.77
CA GLU A 161 -17.88 91.12 -7.22
C GLU A 161 -19.16 90.72 -6.48
N ILE A 162 -19.44 89.42 -6.33
CA ILE A 162 -20.59 88.92 -5.55
C ILE A 162 -20.47 89.31 -4.07
N LEU A 163 -19.28 89.22 -3.47
CA LEU A 163 -19.06 89.59 -2.08
C LEU A 163 -19.14 91.11 -1.84
N LYS A 164 -18.88 91.95 -2.86
CA LYS A 164 -19.11 93.41 -2.80
C LYS A 164 -20.59 93.80 -2.88
N GLN A 165 -21.44 92.94 -3.47
CA GLN A 165 -22.86 93.20 -3.61
C GLN A 165 -23.68 92.90 -2.34
N GLY A 166 -23.04 92.37 -1.29
CA GLY A 166 -23.62 92.19 0.04
C GLY A 166 -23.54 93.46 0.89
N ASP A 167 -24.12 94.58 0.42
CA ASP A 167 -24.56 95.62 1.34
C ASP A 167 -25.96 95.23 1.85
N VAL A 168 -26.11 95.25 3.16
CA VAL A 168 -27.27 94.74 3.91
C VAL A 168 -28.45 95.70 3.74
N SER A 169 -29.22 95.55 2.66
CA SER A 169 -30.49 96.29 2.46
C SER A 169 -31.75 95.44 2.57
N SER A 170 -31.66 94.13 2.82
CA SER A 170 -32.84 93.25 2.88
C SER A 170 -33.66 93.32 4.18
N PHE A 171 -33.31 94.16 5.15
CA PHE A 171 -34.13 94.32 6.36
C PHE A 171 -35.34 95.25 6.14
N GLU A 172 -35.25 96.20 5.20
CA GLU A 172 -36.30 97.19 4.95
C GLU A 172 -37.36 96.68 3.95
N GLU A 173 -36.96 95.83 2.99
CA GLU A 173 -37.89 95.19 2.03
C GLU A 173 -38.75 94.08 2.64
N ILE A 174 -38.22 93.35 3.65
CA ILE A 174 -38.99 92.31 4.37
C ILE A 174 -40.11 92.96 5.21
N GLN A 175 -39.91 94.19 5.69
CA GLN A 175 -40.89 94.89 6.52
C GLN A 175 -42.07 95.46 5.72
N ASP A 176 -41.88 95.74 4.43
CA ASP A 176 -42.94 96.21 3.52
C ASP A 176 -43.80 95.06 2.97
N ALA A 177 -43.23 93.85 2.83
CA ALA A 177 -43.96 92.66 2.40
C ALA A 177 -44.91 92.10 3.49
N ILE A 178 -44.62 92.33 4.78
CA ILE A 178 -45.47 91.88 5.89
C ILE A 178 -46.70 92.79 6.09
N ARG A 179 -46.68 94.03 5.56
CA ARG A 179 -47.80 94.99 5.69
C ARG A 179 -48.89 94.87 4.62
N HIS A 180 -48.70 94.02 3.61
CA HIS A 180 -49.57 93.96 2.43
C HIS A 180 -50.23 92.62 2.15
N ASP A 181 -50.35 91.73 3.15
CA ASP A 181 -51.06 90.46 2.95
C ASP A 181 -51.97 90.09 4.13
N ASP A 182 -53.17 90.69 4.14
CA ASP A 182 -54.30 90.35 5.00
C ASP A 182 -55.15 89.21 4.39
N SER A 183 -54.53 88.14 3.89
CA SER A 183 -55.27 86.91 3.53
C SER A 183 -54.36 85.70 3.27
N LEU A 184 -53.79 85.10 4.30
CA LEU A 184 -53.32 83.72 4.22
C LEU A 184 -53.84 82.91 5.40
N ASP A 185 -55.17 82.81 5.48
CA ASP A 185 -55.82 81.72 6.17
C ASP A 185 -56.54 80.82 5.13
N ASN A 186 -55.82 79.74 4.80
CA ASN A 186 -56.32 78.37 4.83
C ASN A 186 -56.86 77.66 3.55
N PHE A 187 -56.41 76.41 3.49
CA PHE A 187 -56.94 75.21 2.85
C PHE A 187 -56.56 74.88 1.40
N GLY A 188 -55.70 73.87 1.28
CA GLY A 188 -55.49 73.13 0.04
C GLY A 188 -54.46 72.03 0.23
N GLN A 189 -54.90 70.88 0.70
CA GLN A 189 -54.14 69.63 0.81
C GLN A 189 -53.36 69.34 -0.47
N ASN A 190 -52.08 68.97 -0.32
CA ASN A 190 -51.42 68.03 -1.22
C ASN A 190 -50.31 67.34 -0.42
N GLU A 191 -50.71 66.30 0.30
CA GLU A 191 -49.81 65.26 0.76
C GLU A 191 -49.26 64.55 -0.48
N VAL A 192 -47.99 64.77 -0.80
CA VAL A 192 -47.27 63.95 -1.77
C VAL A 192 -46.87 62.64 -1.11
N GLN A 193 -47.78 61.67 -1.18
CA GLN A 193 -47.52 60.26 -0.91
C GLN A 193 -46.47 59.75 -1.90
N SER A 194 -45.34 59.26 -1.38
CA SER A 194 -44.38 58.43 -2.12
C SER A 194 -44.47 57.02 -1.56
N ASP A 195 -45.38 56.22 -2.09
CA ASP A 195 -45.43 54.78 -1.81
C ASP A 195 -44.65 54.02 -2.90
N ALA A 196 -43.89 53.04 -2.41
CA ALA A 196 -43.21 51.92 -3.07
C ALA A 196 -42.41 52.17 -4.36
N SER A 197 -41.12 51.83 -4.35
CA SER A 197 -40.72 50.44 -4.63
C SER A 197 -39.20 50.21 -4.59
N SER A 198 -38.86 49.08 -3.98
CA SER A 198 -37.64 48.27 -3.95
C SER A 198 -36.43 48.73 -4.78
N ASP A 199 -35.26 48.81 -4.13
CA ASP A 199 -34.35 47.65 -4.19
C ASP A 199 -33.40 47.64 -2.99
N GLY A 200 -33.18 46.45 -2.43
CA GLY A 200 -32.45 46.23 -1.20
C GLY A 200 -30.95 46.49 -1.37
N ALA A 201 -30.46 47.60 -0.80
CA ALA A 201 -29.05 47.79 -0.51
C ALA A 201 -28.84 47.53 0.99
N GLU A 202 -28.50 46.28 1.34
CA GLU A 202 -27.96 45.98 2.66
C GLU A 202 -26.56 46.60 2.78
N VAL A 203 -26.50 47.60 3.65
CA VAL A 203 -25.27 48.22 4.13
C VAL A 203 -24.53 47.19 5.00
N ILE A 204 -23.41 46.68 4.51
CA ILE A 204 -22.51 45.84 5.30
C ILE A 204 -21.82 46.74 6.34
N VAL A 205 -22.20 46.58 7.61
CA VAL A 205 -21.43 47.08 8.77
C VAL A 205 -20.45 45.98 9.19
N PRO A 206 -19.14 46.27 9.34
CA PRO A 206 -18.16 45.24 9.70
C PRO A 206 -18.12 45.03 11.22
N GLY A 207 -18.25 43.76 11.63
CA GLY A 207 -17.73 43.27 12.91
C GLY A 207 -18.78 42.75 13.88
N GLN A 208 -19.01 41.43 13.87
CA GLN A 208 -19.21 40.65 15.10
C GLN A 208 -18.89 39.18 14.79
N ILE A 209 -18.07 38.59 15.63
CA ILE A 209 -17.58 37.21 15.60
C ILE A 209 -18.60 36.38 16.38
N ASP A 210 -19.14 35.31 15.79
CA ASP A 210 -19.29 34.00 16.45
C ASP A 210 -19.90 32.97 15.49
N ALA A 211 -19.31 31.78 15.48
CA ALA A 211 -19.89 30.55 14.91
C ALA A 211 -20.64 29.81 16.05
N PRO A 212 -21.23 28.60 15.88
CA PRO A 212 -21.53 27.81 14.66
C PRO A 212 -22.97 27.21 14.66
N ALA A 213 -23.46 26.69 13.53
CA ALA A 213 -24.38 25.53 13.51
C ALA A 213 -24.59 24.95 12.09
N ASP A 214 -24.43 23.64 12.01
CA ASP A 214 -25.12 22.67 11.15
C ASP A 214 -24.98 22.72 9.62
N VAL A 215 -23.99 21.95 9.15
CA VAL A 215 -23.92 21.43 7.77
C VAL A 215 -24.80 20.18 7.68
N VAL A 216 -25.83 20.27 6.85
CA VAL A 216 -26.66 19.14 6.40
C VAL A 216 -25.90 18.31 5.35
N THR A 217 -25.98 17.01 5.57
CA THR A 217 -25.56 15.85 4.77
C THR A 217 -26.22 15.78 3.39
N GLN A 218 -25.48 15.38 2.34
CA GLN A 218 -25.82 14.18 1.52
C GLN A 218 -24.78 13.84 0.41
N ASP A 219 -24.48 12.54 0.33
CA ASP A 219 -24.15 11.70 -0.84
C ASP A 219 -22.73 11.70 -1.49
N VAL A 220 -21.85 10.86 -0.91
CA VAL A 220 -21.22 9.59 -1.42
C VAL A 220 -20.74 9.55 -2.91
N PRO A 221 -19.48 9.12 -3.17
CA PRO A 221 -19.22 7.70 -3.47
C PRO A 221 -18.14 7.03 -2.60
N GLU A 222 -18.38 5.74 -2.45
CA GLU A 222 -17.82 4.72 -1.58
C GLU A 222 -16.43 4.24 -2.08
N GLN A 223 -15.47 4.09 -1.16
CA GLN A 223 -14.23 3.33 -1.37
C GLN A 223 -14.33 1.96 -0.67
N PRO A 224 -13.62 0.93 -1.16
CA PRO A 224 -13.78 -0.44 -0.67
C PRO A 224 -13.21 -0.62 0.73
N GLN A 225 -13.98 -1.29 1.59
CA GLN A 225 -13.54 -1.72 2.92
C GLN A 225 -12.58 -2.90 2.81
N GLU A 226 -11.46 -2.82 3.52
CA GLU A 226 -10.60 -3.97 3.81
C GLU A 226 -11.37 -4.95 4.72
N GLU A 227 -11.62 -6.15 4.22
CA GLU A 227 -12.12 -7.26 5.00
C GLU A 227 -11.02 -7.78 5.93
N SER A 228 -11.22 -7.64 7.24
CA SER A 228 -10.51 -8.43 8.24
C SER A 228 -11.06 -9.86 8.24
N VAL A 229 -10.43 -10.74 7.44
CA VAL A 229 -10.64 -12.19 7.51
C VAL A 229 -9.62 -12.81 8.45
N SER A 230 -10.13 -13.32 9.56
CA SER A 230 -9.51 -14.25 10.49
C SER A 230 -8.86 -15.46 9.79
N GLN A 231 -7.59 -15.74 10.09
CA GLN A 231 -6.95 -17.05 9.88
C GLN A 231 -6.42 -17.62 11.20
N PRO A 232 -6.58 -18.93 11.45
CA PRO A 232 -5.86 -19.61 12.53
C PRO A 232 -4.43 -19.88 12.05
N THR A 233 -3.44 -19.30 12.74
CA THR A 233 -2.03 -19.64 12.55
C THR A 233 -1.74 -21.00 13.18
N ASN A 234 -1.69 -22.07 12.39
CA ASN A 234 -0.90 -23.24 12.75
C ASN A 234 0.58 -22.86 12.59
N GLU A 235 1.16 -22.26 13.64
CA GLU A 235 2.61 -22.13 13.78
C GLU A 235 3.21 -23.54 13.81
N THR A 236 3.80 -23.95 12.69
CA THR A 236 4.79 -25.03 12.69
C THR A 236 6.09 -24.41 13.19
N VAL A 237 6.33 -24.49 14.50
CA VAL A 237 7.60 -24.11 15.10
C VAL A 237 8.65 -25.12 14.62
N VAL A 238 9.59 -24.66 13.80
CA VAL A 238 10.81 -25.41 13.48
C VAL A 238 11.69 -25.38 14.72
N ILE A 239 11.65 -26.46 15.51
CA ILE A 239 12.59 -26.68 16.61
C ILE A 239 13.89 -27.17 15.97
N PHE A 240 14.90 -26.30 15.91
CA PHE A 240 16.27 -26.77 15.72
C PHE A 240 16.68 -27.54 16.97
N PRO A 241 17.25 -28.75 16.86
CA PRO A 241 17.82 -29.41 18.03
C PRO A 241 18.96 -28.53 18.55
N ASP A 242 18.91 -28.20 19.84
CA ASP A 242 20.02 -27.61 20.58
C ASP A 242 21.27 -28.45 20.31
N ASP A 243 22.25 -27.85 19.63
CA ASP A 243 23.63 -28.35 19.58
C ASP A 243 24.25 -28.07 20.96
N ASP A 244 23.81 -28.88 21.92
CA ASP A 244 24.54 -29.14 23.15
C ASP A 244 25.72 -30.02 22.74
N GLN A 245 26.96 -29.51 22.87
CA GLN A 245 28.24 -30.21 23.12
C GLN A 245 29.45 -29.28 22.81
N PRO A 246 30.63 -29.47 23.45
CA PRO A 246 31.08 -28.59 24.51
C PRO A 246 32.36 -27.81 24.17
N GLN A 247 32.68 -26.90 25.09
CA GLN A 247 33.96 -26.22 25.31
C GLN A 247 35.21 -26.89 24.71
N GLY A 248 36.02 -26.09 24.02
CA GLY A 248 37.47 -26.26 24.02
C GLY A 248 38.17 -26.02 22.69
N LYS A 249 38.71 -24.81 22.51
CA LYS A 249 40.16 -24.54 22.55
C LYS A 249 40.44 -23.14 22.02
N HIS A 250 40.95 -22.29 22.90
CA HIS A 250 41.73 -21.12 22.54
C HIS A 250 42.90 -21.56 21.65
N PHE A 251 43.05 -20.92 20.50
CA PHE A 251 44.34 -20.71 19.86
C PHE A 251 44.44 -19.23 19.49
N ALA A 252 45.45 -18.58 20.05
CA ALA A 252 45.84 -17.21 19.77
C ALA A 252 46.36 -17.06 18.32
N PRO A 253 46.37 -15.86 17.74
CA PRO A 253 47.25 -15.55 16.62
C PRO A 253 48.59 -15.04 17.16
N GLU A 254 49.68 -15.65 16.67
CA GLU A 254 51.00 -15.02 16.60
C GLU A 254 51.05 -14.11 15.35
N ASP A 255 51.84 -13.03 15.51
CA ASP A 255 52.30 -11.99 14.56
C ASP A 255 51.31 -10.93 14.04
#